data_AF-A0A353G6C4-F1
#
_entry.id   AF-A0A353G6C4-F1
#
_cell.length_a   1.000
_cell.length_b   1.000
_cell.length_c   1.000
_cell.angle_alpha   90.00
_cell.angle_beta   90.00
_cell.angle_gamma   90.00
#
_symmetry.space_group_name_H-M   'P 1'
#
loop_
_entity.id
_entity.type
_entity.pdbx_description
1 polymer ?
#
loop_
_entity_poly.entity_id
_entity_poly.type
_entity_poly.pdbx_seq_one_letter_code
_entity_poly.pdbx_strand_id
1 'polypeptide(L)' 'MRDILIPCCQNLFKSVGGNCVPEGFLVAEVIGYPRFVADEFAEITFVEDCGLNNEEVISCPPDQLPAGYADRRN' A
#
# COMPACT_ATOMS: atom_id res chain seq x y z
N MET A 1 -3.52 28.37 6.89
CA MET A 1 -4.50 27.33 7.29
C MET A 1 -3.68 26.10 7.67
N ARG A 2 -3.04 26.09 8.84
CA ARG A 2 -3.45 25.36 10.05
C ARG A 2 -3.79 23.88 9.78
N ASP A 3 -2.76 23.12 9.47
CA ASP A 3 -2.33 21.91 10.20
C ASP A 3 -3.42 21.24 11.08
N ILE A 4 -4.24 20.40 10.45
CA ILE A 4 -4.84 19.23 11.13
C ILE A 4 -3.74 18.17 11.13
N LEU A 5 -2.74 18.38 11.97
CA LEU A 5 -1.75 17.36 12.28
C LEU A 5 -2.42 16.41 13.28
N ILE A 6 -2.60 15.17 12.82
CA ILE A 6 -2.92 14.01 13.64
C ILE A 6 -1.98 14.04 14.86
N PRO A 7 -2.48 14.26 16.09
CA PRO A 7 -1.62 14.40 17.27
C PRO A 7 -0.92 13.08 17.64
N CYS A 8 -1.30 11.98 16.98
CA CYS A 8 -0.80 10.64 17.26
C CYS A 8 0.64 10.42 16.73
N CYS A 9 1.05 11.10 15.64
CA CYS A 9 2.34 10.81 15.01
C CYS A 9 3.52 11.62 15.57
N GLN A 10 3.28 12.79 16.18
CA GLN A 10 4.37 13.66 16.65
C GLN A 10 5.04 13.18 17.95
N ASN A 11 4.35 12.37 18.77
CA ASN A 11 4.89 11.90 20.05
C ASN A 11 5.86 10.71 19.91
N LEU A 12 5.81 9.95 18.82
CA LEU A 12 6.78 8.88 18.57
C LEU A 12 8.09 9.42 17.97
N PHE A 13 8.03 10.56 17.27
CA PHE A 13 9.15 11.13 16.52
C PHE A 13 10.13 11.96 17.38
N LYS A 14 9.71 12.52 18.52
CA LYS A 14 10.61 13.31 19.40
C LYS A 14 11.58 12.46 20.23
N SER A 15 11.36 11.15 20.34
CA SER A 15 12.25 10.25 21.11
C SER A 15 13.52 9.84 20.35
N VAL A 16 13.55 10.03 19.04
CA VAL A 16 14.69 9.70 18.18
C VAL A 16 14.94 10.93 17.34
N GLY A 17 15.92 11.75 17.72
CA GLY A 17 16.20 13.07 17.13
C GLY A 17 16.59 13.02 15.65
N GLY A 18 15.62 12.77 14.77
CA GLY A 18 15.77 12.76 13.32
C GLY A 18 15.02 13.92 12.69
N ASN A 19 15.68 14.62 11.78
CA ASN A 19 15.08 15.70 10.97
C ASN A 19 14.21 15.09 9.86
N CYS A 20 13.03 15.70 9.64
CA CYS A 20 12.12 15.32 8.56
C CYS A 20 12.75 15.62 7.19
N VAL A 21 12.98 14.59 6.37
CA VAL A 21 13.20 14.75 4.92
C VAL A 21 11.86 14.54 4.17
N PRO A 22 11.55 15.35 3.14
CA PRO A 22 10.19 15.45 2.60
C PRO A 22 9.89 14.49 1.44
N GLU A 23 10.74 13.52 1.12
CA GLU A 23 10.48 12.59 0.00
C GLU A 23 10.15 11.20 0.53
N GLY A 24 8.86 10.85 0.41
CA GLY A 24 8.22 9.65 0.93
C GLY A 24 8.63 8.36 0.24
N PHE A 25 9.90 8.00 0.31
CA PHE A 25 10.35 6.64 0.07
C PHE A 25 11.04 6.12 1.32
N LEU A 26 10.25 5.56 2.23
CA LEU A 26 10.78 4.75 3.32
C LEU A 26 11.20 3.39 2.75
N VAL A 27 12.29 3.34 1.97
CA VAL A 27 13.19 2.20 2.15
C VAL A 27 13.83 2.44 3.49
N ALA A 28 13.14 1.95 4.52
CA ALA A 28 13.68 1.88 5.85
C ALA A 28 15.11 1.34 5.71
N GLU A 29 16.02 2.01 6.36
CA GLU A 29 17.43 1.65 6.56
C GLU A 29 17.50 0.29 7.27
N VAL A 30 17.02 -0.77 6.61
CA VAL A 30 16.99 -2.16 7.05
C VAL A 30 18.07 -2.86 6.24
N ILE A 31 19.29 -2.42 6.49
CA ILE A 31 20.46 -3.25 6.21
C ILE A 31 20.44 -4.40 7.22
N GLY A 32 19.83 -5.53 6.85
CA GLY A 32 20.00 -6.76 7.65
C GLY A 32 19.02 -7.89 7.37
N TYR A 33 19.57 -9.03 6.95
CA TYR A 33 18.90 -10.34 6.98
C TYR A 33 18.46 -10.71 8.40
N PRO A 34 17.39 -11.53 8.57
CA PRO A 34 16.70 -12.33 7.54
C PRO A 34 15.46 -11.66 6.93
N ARG A 35 15.23 -11.95 5.65
CA ARG A 35 13.99 -11.57 4.95
C ARG A 35 12.88 -12.56 5.28
N PHE A 36 11.65 -12.05 5.42
CA PHE A 36 10.46 -12.91 5.38
C PHE A 36 10.29 -13.43 3.95
N VAL A 37 10.36 -14.75 3.79
CA VAL A 37 10.12 -15.43 2.52
C VAL A 37 8.76 -16.11 2.64
N ALA A 38 7.78 -15.61 1.90
CA ALA A 38 6.49 -16.29 1.71
C ALA A 38 6.57 -17.13 0.45
N ASP A 39 6.32 -18.43 0.58
CA ASP A 39 6.22 -19.40 -0.53
C ASP A 39 4.84 -20.05 -0.47
N GLU A 40 3.85 -19.35 -1.04
CA GLU A 40 2.44 -19.73 -0.97
C GLU A 40 1.82 -19.77 -2.37
N PHE A 41 1.01 -20.80 -2.63
CA PHE A 41 0.21 -20.91 -3.84
C PHE A 41 -1.16 -20.26 -3.62
N ALA A 42 -1.72 -19.68 -4.67
CA ALA A 42 -3.08 -19.14 -4.67
C ALA A 42 -3.86 -19.67 -5.88
N GLU A 43 -5.16 -19.90 -5.68
CA GLU A 43 -6.09 -20.23 -6.75
C GLU A 43 -6.48 -18.98 -7.53
N ILE A 44 -6.45 -19.05 -8.87
CA ILE A 44 -6.95 -17.97 -9.73
C ILE A 44 -8.48 -18.07 -9.78
N THR A 45 -9.16 -17.16 -9.08
CA THR A 45 -10.62 -17.17 -8.96
C THR A 45 -11.36 -16.41 -10.06
N PHE A 46 -10.65 -15.56 -10.81
CA PHE A 46 -11.23 -14.70 -11.84
C PHE A 46 -10.17 -14.29 -12.88
N VAL A 47 -10.53 -14.31 -14.16
CA VAL A 47 -9.69 -13.90 -15.31
C VAL A 47 -10.57 -13.24 -16.36
N GLU A 48 -10.22 -12.01 -16.75
CA GLU A 48 -10.86 -11.28 -17.84
C GLU A 48 -9.80 -10.63 -18.75
N ASP A 49 -10.10 -10.50 -20.04
CA ASP A 49 -9.26 -9.77 -21.00
C ASP A 49 -9.68 -8.29 -21.05
N CYS A 50 -8.84 -7.42 -20.51
CA CYS A 50 -9.07 -5.97 -20.47
C CYS A 50 -8.39 -5.21 -21.63
N GLY A 51 -7.69 -5.90 -22.53
CA GLY A 51 -6.85 -5.28 -23.56
C GLY A 51 -5.57 -4.64 -23.01
N LEU A 52 -4.72 -4.14 -23.92
CA LEU A 52 -3.44 -3.51 -23.56
C LEU A 52 -3.63 -2.02 -23.20
N ASN A 53 -2.85 -1.54 -22.22
CA ASN A 53 -2.77 -0.14 -21.80
C ASN A 53 -4.10 0.45 -21.28
N ASN A 54 -4.98 -0.38 -20.72
CA ASN A 54 -6.18 0.11 -20.06
C ASN A 54 -5.84 0.55 -18.62
N GLU A 55 -5.69 1.86 -18.42
CA GLU A 55 -5.37 2.46 -17.11
C GLU A 55 -6.55 2.43 -16.13
N GLU A 56 -7.75 2.05 -16.58
CA GLU A 56 -8.94 2.01 -15.72
C GLU A 56 -9.01 0.73 -14.86
N VAL A 57 -8.26 -0.33 -15.23
CA VAL A 57 -8.33 -1.67 -14.60
C VAL A 57 -7.90 -1.65 -13.13
N ILE A 58 -6.86 -0.89 -12.78
CA ILE A 58 -6.38 -0.72 -11.39
C ILE A 58 -6.19 0.78 -11.14
N SER A 59 -7.31 1.48 -10.92
CA SER A 59 -7.37 2.94 -10.87
C SER A 59 -7.77 3.53 -9.51
N CYS A 60 -8.21 2.69 -8.57
CA CYS A 60 -8.65 3.12 -7.24
C CYS A 60 -8.17 2.16 -6.14
N PRO A 61 -8.09 2.63 -4.89
CA PRO A 61 -7.77 1.77 -3.75
C PRO A 61 -8.88 0.72 -3.51
N PRO A 62 -8.54 -0.41 -2.87
CA PRO A 62 -9.45 -1.56 -2.75
C PRO A 62 -10.72 -1.28 -1.94
N ASP A 63 -10.70 -0.28 -1.07
CA ASP A 63 -11.85 0.19 -0.28
C ASP A 63 -12.87 1.00 -1.11
N GLN A 64 -12.48 1.47 -2.30
CA GLN A 64 -13.33 2.21 -3.23
C GLN A 64 -13.89 1.33 -4.37
N LEU A 65 -13.64 0.01 -4.31
CA LEU A 65 -14.19 -0.91 -5.30
C LEU A 65 -15.72 -0.98 -5.21
N PRO A 66 -16.42 -1.16 -6.36
CA PRO A 66 -17.86 -1.35 -6.37
C PRO A 66 -18.29 -2.55 -5.51
N ALA A 67 -19.47 -2.45 -4.90
CA ALA A 67 -20.05 -3.58 -4.18
C ALA A 67 -20.19 -4.81 -5.09
N GLY A 68 -19.79 -5.99 -4.58
CA GLY A 68 -19.83 -7.24 -5.33
C GLY A 68 -18.65 -7.48 -6.29
N TYR A 69 -17.68 -6.56 -6.38
CA TYR A 69 -16.51 -6.72 -7.25
C TYR A 69 -15.69 -7.99 -6.95
N ALA A 70 -15.54 -8.33 -5.66
CA ALA A 70 -14.81 -9.51 -5.19
C ALA A 70 -15.59 -10.83 -5.30
N ASP A 71 -16.90 -10.76 -5.57
CA ASP A 71 -17.77 -11.92 -5.72
C ASP A 71 -17.74 -12.50 -7.15
N ARG A 72 -17.10 -11.79 -8.09
CA ARG A 72 -16.91 -12.26 -9.47
C ARG A 72 -16.09 -13.55 -9.49
N ARG A 73 -16.51 -14.51 -10.31
CA ARG A 73 -15.90 -15.82 -10.52
C ARG A 73 -16.03 -16.22 -11.99
N ASN A 74 -15.10 -17.05 -12.48
CA ASN A 74 -15.17 -17.69 -13.81
C ASN A 74 -15.81 -19.08 -13.76
#